data_AF-A0A939ZV84-F1
#
_entry.id   AF-A0A939ZV84-F1
#
_cell.length_a   1.000
_cell.length_b   1.000
_cell.length_c   1.000
_cell.angle_alpha   90.00
_cell.angle_beta   90.00
_cell.angle_gamma   90.00
#
_symmetry.space_group_name_H-M   'P 1'
#
loop_
_entity.id
_entity.type
_entity.pdbx_description
1 polymer ?
#
loop_
_entity_poly.entity_id
_entity_poly.type
_entity_poly.pdbx_seq_one_letter_code
_entity_poly.pdbx_strand_id
1 'polypeptide(L)'
;MIIHMWVSPDTFGEHKAEAEALLAKYPCDAVIVPINMPAAAGTGEDAYVWVRSGAEYNAGALDSNVVIESFDQMDRIEREFPRVREDRVLCWDPEDDGRYRLGLWWYCLFERHWSLRGMENTLTDYYFYPEEVHRLYGLLTDFYCEAITAAARKTRLDGILFSDDIGHQTGSFFSEKIFDEFYRPYYTRICGCIHSLGMDAWLHSCGNIRNFIPGLIECGFDVLHPIQKYT
;
A
#
# COMPACT_ATOMS: atom_id res chain seq x y z
N MET A 1 -5.40 0.53 21.87
CA MET A 1 -4.17 0.69 21.08
C MET A 1 -4.08 2.11 20.55
N ILE A 2 -3.01 2.81 20.86
CA ILE A 2 -2.68 4.16 20.42
C ILE A 2 -1.57 4.06 19.38
N ILE A 3 -1.76 4.70 18.24
CA ILE A 3 -0.76 4.81 17.17
C ILE A 3 -0.71 6.28 16.75
N HIS A 4 0.42 6.95 17.00
CA HIS A 4 0.66 8.32 16.54
C HIS A 4 1.18 8.30 15.10
N MET A 5 0.30 8.00 14.15
CA MET A 5 0.61 8.14 12.73
C MET A 5 0.42 9.61 12.31
N TRP A 6 1.27 10.11 11.42
CA TRP A 6 1.25 11.50 10.92
C TRP A 6 1.60 12.59 11.95
N VAL A 7 2.22 12.22 13.07
CA VAL A 7 2.74 13.18 14.04
C VAL A 7 4.26 13.10 14.05
N SER A 8 4.91 14.11 13.47
CA SER A 8 6.36 14.28 13.58
C SER A 8 6.63 15.54 14.41
N PRO A 9 7.30 15.46 15.57
CA PRO A 9 7.61 16.64 16.38
C PRO A 9 8.34 17.75 15.61
N ASP A 10 9.12 17.38 14.59
CA ASP A 10 9.84 18.34 13.75
C ASP A 10 8.92 19.27 12.95
N THR A 11 7.66 18.91 12.73
CA THR A 11 6.69 19.76 12.03
C THR A 11 6.09 20.86 12.92
N PHE A 12 6.38 20.86 14.23
CA PHE A 12 5.78 21.78 15.20
C PHE A 12 6.65 23.03 15.49
N GLY A 13 7.81 23.17 14.85
CA GLY A 13 8.66 24.38 14.96
C GLY A 13 9.03 24.69 16.41
N GLU A 14 8.69 25.90 16.89
CA GLU A 14 8.96 26.34 18.28
C GLU A 14 8.28 25.45 19.33
N HIS A 15 7.18 24.77 18.98
CA HIS A 15 6.45 23.86 19.86
C HIS A 15 6.97 22.41 19.83
N LYS A 16 8.09 22.12 19.16
CA LYS A 16 8.66 20.76 19.08
C LYS A 16 8.81 20.10 20.45
N ALA A 17 9.37 20.82 21.43
CA ALA A 17 9.58 20.28 22.77
C ALA A 17 8.26 19.93 23.49
N GLU A 18 7.21 20.70 23.26
CA GLU A 18 5.86 20.42 23.79
C GLU A 18 5.25 19.19 23.12
N ALA A 19 5.43 19.05 21.80
CA ALA A 19 4.99 17.86 21.05
C ALA A 19 5.72 16.59 21.52
N GLU A 20 7.05 16.65 21.71
CA GLU A 20 7.84 15.53 22.25
C GLU A 20 7.36 15.16 23.67
N ALA A 21 7.11 16.14 24.53
CA ALA A 21 6.60 15.89 25.87
C ALA A 21 5.21 15.24 25.85
N LEU A 22 4.34 15.62 24.91
CA LEU A 22 3.02 15.00 24.72
C LEU A 22 3.13 13.56 24.23
N LEU A 23 3.99 13.28 23.25
CA LEU A 23 4.22 11.92 22.74
C LEU A 23 4.84 11.01 23.81
N ALA A 24 5.76 11.53 24.63
CA ALA A 24 6.34 10.79 25.74
C ALA A 24 5.29 10.48 26.82
N LYS A 25 4.34 11.39 27.06
CA LYS A 25 3.24 11.19 28.01
C LYS A 25 2.23 10.14 27.53
N TYR A 26 2.01 10.04 26.22
CA TYR A 26 1.10 9.07 25.60
C TYR A 26 1.87 8.25 24.57
N PRO A 27 2.66 7.24 24.97
CA PRO A 27 3.46 6.47 24.03
C PRO A 27 2.59 5.67 23.05
N CYS A 28 3.14 5.33 21.88
CA CYS A 28 2.49 4.40 20.97
C CYS A 28 2.45 2.99 21.56
N ASP A 29 1.31 2.32 21.43
CA ASP A 29 1.15 0.89 21.73
C ASP A 29 1.66 0.01 20.57
N ALA A 30 1.92 0.61 19.40
CA ALA A 30 2.47 -0.06 18.22
C ALA A 30 3.77 0.59 17.72
N VAL A 31 4.55 -0.18 16.98
CA VAL A 31 5.73 0.28 16.24
C VAL A 31 5.58 -0.11 14.77
N ILE A 32 5.93 0.83 13.88
CA ILE A 32 5.87 0.61 12.44
C ILE A 32 7.21 0.00 11.99
N VAL A 33 7.13 -1.11 11.27
CA VAL A 33 8.26 -1.80 10.64
C VAL A 33 8.07 -1.72 9.11
N PRO A 34 8.61 -0.69 8.44
CA PRO A 34 8.37 -0.49 7.02
C PRO A 34 8.96 -1.62 6.17
N ILE A 35 8.14 -2.13 5.26
CA ILE A 35 8.54 -3.11 4.26
C ILE A 35 9.05 -2.34 3.03
N ASN A 36 10.23 -2.71 2.58
CA ASN A 36 10.92 -2.07 1.47
C ASN A 36 10.27 -2.48 0.14
N MET A 37 9.53 -1.54 -0.44
CA MET A 37 8.88 -1.72 -1.74
C MET A 37 9.69 -1.08 -2.88
N PRO A 38 9.62 -1.63 -4.10
CA PRO A 38 10.21 -1.02 -5.29
C PRO A 38 9.71 0.41 -5.51
N ALA A 39 10.58 1.26 -6.06
CA ALA A 39 10.16 2.55 -6.60
C ALA A 39 9.35 2.35 -7.89
N ALA A 40 8.52 3.32 -8.28
CA ALA A 40 7.66 3.18 -9.47
C ALA A 40 8.45 3.03 -10.77
N ALA A 41 9.56 3.77 -10.96
CA ALA A 41 10.49 3.56 -12.07
C ALA A 41 11.92 3.99 -11.76
N GLY A 42 12.84 3.55 -12.62
CA GLY A 42 14.24 3.96 -12.59
C GLY A 42 15.07 3.26 -13.66
N THR A 43 16.31 3.72 -13.79
CA THR A 43 17.30 3.23 -14.75
C THR A 43 18.45 2.52 -14.02
N GLY A 44 19.05 1.50 -14.67
CA GLY A 44 20.16 0.72 -14.13
C GLY A 44 19.79 -0.71 -13.73
N GLU A 45 20.71 -1.67 -13.91
CA GLU A 45 20.46 -3.10 -13.69
C GLU A 45 20.10 -3.41 -12.24
N ASP A 46 20.75 -2.75 -11.28
CA ASP A 46 20.52 -2.93 -9.84
C ASP A 46 19.34 -2.14 -9.28
N ALA A 47 18.61 -1.37 -10.10
CA ALA A 47 17.46 -0.60 -9.66
C ALA A 47 16.36 -1.51 -9.09
N TYR A 48 15.81 -1.16 -7.92
CA TYR A 48 14.67 -1.85 -7.31
C TYR A 48 13.38 -1.12 -7.68
N VAL A 49 12.83 -1.47 -8.83
CA VAL A 49 11.73 -0.72 -9.46
C VAL A 49 10.66 -1.66 -9.98
N TRP A 50 9.41 -1.21 -9.97
CA TRP A 50 8.29 -1.92 -10.61
C TRP A 50 8.44 -1.97 -12.12
N VAL A 51 8.91 -0.87 -12.72
CA VAL A 51 9.11 -0.77 -14.17
C VAL A 51 10.49 -0.15 -14.47
N ARG A 52 11.26 -0.83 -15.32
CA ARG A 52 12.53 -0.31 -15.83
C ARG A 52 12.27 0.61 -17.01
N SER A 53 12.17 1.90 -16.71
CA SER A 53 11.90 2.95 -17.67
C SER A 53 12.84 4.14 -17.47
N GLY A 54 13.16 4.82 -18.57
CA GLY A 54 13.82 6.12 -18.57
C GLY A 54 12.85 7.29 -18.35
N ALA A 55 11.58 7.01 -18.06
CA ALA A 55 10.57 8.04 -17.78
C ALA A 55 11.04 8.94 -16.63
N GLU A 56 11.07 10.25 -16.90
CA GLU A 56 11.39 11.25 -15.88
C GLU A 56 10.15 11.52 -15.02
N TYR A 57 10.34 11.52 -13.70
CA TYR A 57 9.27 11.94 -12.79
C TYR A 57 9.12 13.45 -12.83
N ASN A 58 7.93 13.90 -13.16
CA ASN A 58 7.57 15.29 -13.00
C ASN A 58 7.44 15.60 -11.51
N ALA A 59 7.98 16.74 -11.08
CA ALA A 59 7.80 17.27 -9.72
C ALA A 59 6.36 17.78 -9.45
N GLY A 60 5.41 17.46 -10.34
CA GLY A 60 4.00 17.80 -10.23
C GLY A 60 3.24 16.86 -9.28
N ALA A 61 1.94 16.74 -9.48
CA ALA A 61 1.11 15.83 -8.69
C ALA A 61 1.56 14.37 -8.90
N LEU A 62 1.52 13.57 -7.83
CA LEU A 62 2.03 12.18 -7.85
C LEU A 62 1.35 11.31 -8.92
N ASP A 63 0.08 11.59 -9.17
CA ASP A 63 -0.82 10.91 -10.11
C ASP A 63 -0.74 11.42 -11.55
N SER A 64 0.13 12.40 -11.82
CA SER A 64 0.40 12.92 -13.16
C SER A 64 1.51 12.18 -13.90
N ASN A 65 2.24 11.29 -13.20
CA ASN A 65 3.33 10.52 -13.77
C ASN A 65 2.79 9.27 -14.47
N VAL A 66 3.26 9.03 -15.70
CA VAL A 66 2.94 7.83 -16.49
C VAL A 66 4.23 7.10 -16.78
N VAL A 67 4.33 5.88 -16.28
CA VAL A 67 5.49 4.99 -16.42
C VAL A 67 5.21 3.88 -17.42
N ILE A 68 3.98 3.36 -17.42
CA ILE A 68 3.45 2.40 -18.37
C ILE A 68 2.50 3.17 -19.29
N GLU A 69 3.01 3.57 -20.45
CA GLU A 69 2.23 4.35 -21.43
C GLU A 69 1.21 3.45 -22.15
N SER A 70 1.58 2.20 -22.46
CA SER A 70 0.73 1.23 -23.14
C SER A 70 0.87 -0.15 -22.53
N PHE A 71 -0.24 -0.91 -22.50
CA PHE A 71 -0.21 -2.32 -22.10
C PHE A 71 0.49 -3.22 -23.12
N ASP A 72 0.86 -2.74 -24.31
CA ASP A 72 1.76 -3.45 -25.21
C ASP A 72 3.12 -3.79 -24.55
N GLN A 73 3.46 -3.07 -23.48
CA GLN A 73 4.67 -3.28 -22.69
C GLN A 73 4.48 -4.34 -21.58
N MET A 74 3.27 -4.86 -21.35
CA MET A 74 2.95 -5.69 -20.20
C MET A 74 3.76 -6.99 -20.16
N ASP A 75 3.96 -7.66 -21.30
CA ASP A 75 4.80 -8.86 -21.39
C ASP A 75 6.25 -8.60 -21.01
N ARG A 76 6.77 -7.40 -21.32
CA ARG A 76 8.11 -7.00 -20.89
C ARG A 76 8.14 -6.75 -19.39
N ILE A 77 7.15 -6.01 -18.88
CA ILE A 77 7.02 -5.68 -17.46
C ILE A 77 6.93 -6.95 -16.61
N GLU A 78 6.15 -7.92 -17.04
CA GLU A 78 6.01 -9.21 -16.36
C GLU A 78 7.33 -9.99 -16.28
N ARG A 79 8.10 -10.03 -17.38
CA ARG A 79 9.43 -10.67 -17.39
C ARG A 79 10.46 -9.93 -16.52
N GLU A 80 10.35 -8.60 -16.48
CA GLU A 80 11.29 -7.73 -15.74
C GLU A 80 10.79 -7.40 -14.32
N PHE A 81 9.66 -7.97 -13.90
CA PHE A 81 9.00 -7.64 -12.64
C PHE A 81 9.95 -7.88 -11.46
N PRO A 82 10.03 -6.94 -10.49
CA PRO A 82 11.00 -7.07 -9.42
C PRO A 82 10.71 -8.31 -8.58
N ARG A 83 11.78 -8.91 -8.07
CA ARG A 83 11.70 -9.95 -7.04
C ARG A 83 11.89 -9.34 -5.67
N VAL A 84 11.26 -9.92 -4.66
CA VAL A 84 11.44 -9.50 -3.27
C VAL A 84 12.91 -9.66 -2.88
N ARG A 85 13.50 -8.60 -2.33
CA ARG A 85 14.87 -8.62 -1.81
C ARG A 85 14.85 -9.07 -0.36
N GLU A 86 14.86 -10.38 -0.12
CA GLU A 86 14.76 -10.93 1.25
C GLU A 86 15.82 -10.37 2.21
N ASP A 87 17.03 -10.06 1.74
CA ASP A 87 18.11 -9.47 2.54
C ASP A 87 17.83 -8.03 3.00
N ARG A 88 16.92 -7.31 2.32
CA ARG A 88 16.59 -5.91 2.54
C ARG A 88 15.08 -5.66 2.54
N VAL A 89 14.30 -6.68 2.91
CA VAL A 89 12.82 -6.60 2.88
C VAL A 89 12.28 -5.62 3.92
N LEU A 90 13.02 -5.38 5.00
CA LEU A 90 12.71 -4.37 6.01
C LEU A 90 13.62 -3.15 5.84
N CYS A 91 13.06 -1.95 5.89
CA CYS A 91 13.85 -0.71 5.87
C CYS A 91 14.63 -0.50 7.17
N TRP A 92 14.06 -0.94 8.29
CA TRP A 92 14.69 -1.00 9.60
C TRP A 92 13.90 -1.98 10.48
N ASP A 93 14.52 -2.45 11.57
CA ASP A 93 13.94 -3.40 12.51
C ASP A 93 14.31 -3.00 13.95
N PRO A 94 13.38 -2.41 14.74
CA PRO A 94 13.63 -2.09 16.15
C PRO A 94 13.70 -3.35 17.01
N GLU A 95 14.45 -3.29 18.11
CA GLU A 95 14.37 -4.29 19.17
C GLU A 95 12.92 -4.53 19.60
N ASP A 96 12.60 -5.80 19.90
CA ASP A 96 11.27 -6.15 20.37
C ASP A 96 11.09 -5.68 21.82
N ASP A 97 10.33 -4.60 21.99
CA ASP A 97 9.99 -4.00 23.29
C ASP A 97 8.58 -4.36 23.76
N GLY A 98 7.94 -5.36 23.12
CA GLY A 98 6.61 -5.85 23.46
C GLY A 98 5.46 -5.03 22.88
N ARG A 99 5.72 -3.96 22.13
CA ARG A 99 4.67 -3.27 21.36
C ARG A 99 4.14 -4.12 20.22
N TYR A 100 2.95 -3.76 19.73
CA TYR A 100 2.37 -4.33 18.52
C TYR A 100 3.20 -3.93 17.30
N ARG A 101 3.67 -4.87 16.50
CA ARG A 101 4.60 -4.63 15.39
C ARG A 101 3.85 -4.65 14.07
N LEU A 102 3.69 -3.49 13.46
CA LEU A 102 2.91 -3.31 12.25
C LEU A 102 3.83 -3.18 11.04
N GLY A 103 3.87 -4.21 10.20
CA GLY A 103 4.53 -4.14 8.89
C GLY A 103 3.81 -3.13 8.00
N LEU A 104 4.52 -2.26 7.30
CA LEU A 104 3.88 -1.17 6.56
C LEU A 104 4.42 -0.99 5.15
N TRP A 105 3.53 -0.83 4.16
CA TRP A 105 3.86 -0.20 2.89
C TRP A 105 2.77 0.76 2.40
N TRP A 106 3.12 1.63 1.46
CA TRP A 106 2.17 2.50 0.76
C TRP A 106 2.01 2.05 -0.69
N TYR A 107 0.88 2.38 -1.30
CA TYR A 107 0.51 2.06 -2.68
C TYR A 107 0.24 0.56 -2.92
N CYS A 108 -0.98 0.11 -2.58
CA CYS A 108 -1.46 -1.25 -2.87
C CYS A 108 -1.95 -1.38 -4.32
N LEU A 109 -3.25 -1.49 -4.63
CA LEU A 109 -3.70 -1.79 -5.99
C LEU A 109 -3.98 -0.51 -6.78
N PHE A 110 -5.02 0.25 -6.43
CA PHE A 110 -5.39 1.45 -7.18
C PHE A 110 -4.30 2.50 -7.13
N GLU A 111 -3.74 2.70 -5.95
CA GLU A 111 -2.62 3.61 -5.76
C GLU A 111 -1.39 3.25 -6.59
N ARG A 112 -1.04 1.96 -6.64
CA ARG A 112 0.07 1.52 -7.49
C ARG A 112 -0.28 1.68 -8.96
N HIS A 113 -1.52 1.36 -9.35
CA HIS A 113 -1.99 1.49 -10.72
C HIS A 113 -1.84 2.93 -11.23
N TRP A 114 -2.40 3.92 -10.53
CA TRP A 114 -2.24 5.30 -10.96
C TRP A 114 -0.82 5.83 -10.79
N SER A 115 -0.01 5.28 -9.88
CA SER A 115 1.43 5.64 -9.81
C SER A 115 2.22 5.15 -11.04
N LEU A 116 1.71 4.14 -11.74
CA LEU A 116 2.35 3.56 -12.93
C LEU A 116 1.71 4.03 -14.23
N ARG A 117 0.41 4.28 -14.26
CA ARG A 117 -0.33 4.65 -15.48
C ARG A 117 -0.84 6.08 -15.50
N GLY A 118 -0.72 6.82 -14.40
CA GLY A 118 -1.41 8.09 -14.19
C GLY A 118 -2.90 7.88 -13.94
N MET A 119 -3.56 8.90 -13.36
CA MET A 119 -4.97 8.81 -12.96
C MET A 119 -5.91 8.56 -14.14
N GLU A 120 -5.80 9.35 -15.22
CA GLU A 120 -6.72 9.27 -16.37
C GLU A 120 -6.72 7.88 -17.01
N ASN A 121 -5.54 7.34 -17.31
CA ASN A 121 -5.45 5.99 -17.87
C ASN A 121 -6.03 4.97 -16.92
N THR A 122 -5.65 5.01 -15.63
CA THR A 122 -6.14 4.07 -14.61
C THR A 122 -7.66 3.98 -14.58
N LEU A 123 -8.36 5.12 -14.62
CA LEU A 123 -9.83 5.14 -14.59
C LEU A 123 -10.47 4.59 -15.85
N THR A 124 -9.80 4.70 -16.99
CA THR A 124 -10.29 4.15 -18.27
C THR A 124 -9.89 2.68 -18.48
N ASP A 125 -8.79 2.23 -17.85
CA ASP A 125 -8.25 0.89 -17.98
C ASP A 125 -9.24 -0.19 -17.51
N TYR A 126 -10.02 0.08 -16.46
CA TYR A 126 -11.08 -0.83 -16.00
C TYR A 126 -12.11 -1.19 -17.06
N TYR A 127 -12.30 -0.32 -18.06
CA TYR A 127 -13.30 -0.52 -19.11
C TYR A 127 -12.68 -0.99 -20.43
N PHE A 128 -11.51 -0.46 -20.78
CA PHE A 128 -10.88 -0.76 -22.08
C PHE A 128 -9.87 -1.90 -22.01
N TYR A 129 -9.26 -2.14 -20.85
CA TYR A 129 -8.18 -3.11 -20.67
C TYR A 129 -8.33 -3.97 -19.40
N PRO A 130 -9.54 -4.52 -19.09
CA PRO A 130 -9.79 -5.22 -17.84
C PRO A 130 -8.85 -6.41 -17.61
N GLU A 131 -8.52 -7.17 -18.65
CA GLU A 131 -7.59 -8.30 -18.58
C GLU A 131 -6.18 -7.87 -18.17
N GLU A 132 -5.72 -6.72 -18.68
CA GLU A 132 -4.38 -6.22 -18.35
C GLU A 132 -4.32 -5.65 -16.93
N VAL A 133 -5.42 -5.04 -16.44
CA VAL A 133 -5.56 -4.67 -15.03
C VAL A 133 -5.48 -5.91 -14.15
N HIS A 134 -6.19 -6.99 -14.52
CA HIS A 134 -6.12 -8.25 -13.79
C HIS A 134 -4.73 -8.88 -13.77
N ARG A 135 -4.00 -8.83 -14.89
CA ARG A 135 -2.59 -9.26 -14.97
C ARG A 135 -1.71 -8.45 -14.03
N LEU A 136 -1.82 -7.12 -14.06
CA LEU A 136 -1.03 -6.23 -13.19
C LEU A 136 -1.33 -6.49 -11.71
N TYR A 137 -2.61 -6.56 -11.33
CA TYR A 137 -3.02 -6.79 -9.94
C TYR A 137 -2.63 -8.19 -9.46
N GLY A 138 -2.62 -9.18 -10.35
CA GLY A 138 -2.07 -10.51 -10.07
C GLY A 138 -0.61 -10.46 -9.67
N LEU A 139 0.23 -9.84 -10.50
CA LEU A 139 1.67 -9.70 -10.25
C LEU A 139 1.98 -8.93 -8.96
N LEU A 140 1.27 -7.81 -8.74
CA LEU A 140 1.40 -7.02 -7.52
C LEU A 140 1.03 -7.84 -6.28
N THR A 141 -0.11 -8.54 -6.33
CA THR A 141 -0.58 -9.37 -5.22
C THR A 141 0.38 -10.49 -4.88
N ASP A 142 0.91 -11.18 -5.90
CA ASP A 142 1.90 -12.25 -5.72
C ASP A 142 3.16 -11.72 -5.03
N PHE A 143 3.65 -10.57 -5.49
CA PHE A 143 4.78 -9.88 -4.88
C PHE A 143 4.50 -9.47 -3.43
N TYR A 144 3.32 -8.89 -3.15
CA TYR A 144 2.97 -8.49 -1.78
C TYR A 144 2.93 -9.68 -0.83
N CYS A 145 2.36 -10.81 -1.25
CA CYS A 145 2.34 -12.03 -0.45
C CYS A 145 3.76 -12.56 -0.17
N GLU A 146 4.65 -12.52 -1.17
CA GLU A 146 6.06 -12.89 -1.00
C GLU A 146 6.78 -11.94 -0.04
N ALA A 147 6.54 -10.62 -0.16
CA ALA A 147 7.14 -9.60 0.69
C ALA A 147 6.68 -9.73 2.15
N ILE A 148 5.39 -9.97 2.38
CA ILE A 148 4.81 -10.24 3.70
C ILE A 148 5.48 -11.49 4.31
N THR A 149 5.56 -12.57 3.54
CA THR A 149 6.17 -13.83 4.01
C THR A 149 7.65 -13.65 4.34
N ALA A 150 8.39 -12.92 3.50
CA ALA A 150 9.81 -12.62 3.72
C ALA A 150 10.00 -11.74 4.96
N ALA A 151 9.17 -10.72 5.16
CA ALA A 151 9.21 -9.85 6.34
C ALA A 151 8.94 -10.63 7.63
N ALA A 152 7.92 -11.49 7.65
CA ALA A 152 7.57 -12.33 8.80
C ALA A 152 8.67 -13.35 9.17
N ARG A 153 9.54 -13.73 8.22
CA ARG A 153 10.73 -14.57 8.50
C ARG A 153 11.87 -13.80 9.15
N LYS A 154 11.92 -12.47 9.00
CA LYS A 154 12.99 -11.62 9.54
C LYS A 154 12.71 -11.18 10.96
N THR A 155 11.47 -10.83 11.24
CA THR A 155 11.07 -10.28 12.53
C THR A 155 9.64 -10.66 12.84
N ARG A 156 9.28 -10.60 14.13
CA ARG A 156 7.89 -10.77 14.55
C ARG A 156 7.09 -9.57 14.04
N LEU A 157 5.99 -9.84 13.36
CA LEU A 157 4.97 -8.87 13.00
C LEU A 157 3.64 -9.37 13.56
N ASP A 158 2.85 -8.45 14.09
CA ASP A 158 1.51 -8.74 14.59
C ASP A 158 0.44 -8.39 13.57
N GLY A 159 0.75 -7.47 12.65
CA GLY A 159 -0.16 -7.05 11.60
C GLY A 159 0.57 -6.46 10.41
N ILE A 160 -0.17 -6.31 9.31
CA ILE A 160 0.28 -5.66 8.10
C ILE A 160 -0.69 -4.52 7.76
N LEU A 161 -0.17 -3.31 7.60
CA LEU A 161 -0.88 -2.13 7.12
C LEU A 161 -0.42 -1.75 5.72
N PHE A 162 -1.38 -1.58 4.83
CA PHE A 162 -1.13 -0.98 3.52
C PHE A 162 -2.19 0.03 3.15
N SER A 163 -1.84 0.98 2.29
CA SER A 163 -2.80 1.95 1.77
C SER A 163 -3.40 1.54 0.44
N ASP A 164 -4.66 1.91 0.27
CA ASP A 164 -5.32 1.98 -1.03
C ASP A 164 -6.50 2.95 -0.95
N ASP A 165 -6.28 4.20 -1.37
CA ASP A 165 -7.27 5.27 -1.28
C ASP A 165 -8.41 5.12 -2.31
N ILE A 166 -9.37 4.24 -2.01
CA ILE A 166 -10.55 3.94 -2.84
C ILE A 166 -11.80 4.78 -2.48
N GLY A 167 -11.63 5.78 -1.61
CA GLY A 167 -12.68 6.70 -1.17
C GLY A 167 -12.57 8.08 -1.79
N HIS A 168 -13.70 8.78 -1.86
CA HIS A 168 -13.83 10.19 -2.22
C HIS A 168 -14.49 10.98 -1.07
N GLN A 169 -14.49 12.30 -1.13
CA GLN A 169 -15.07 13.16 -0.08
C GLN A 169 -16.57 12.95 0.17
N THR A 170 -17.31 12.37 -0.78
CA THR A 170 -18.79 12.28 -0.73
C THR A 170 -19.31 10.85 -0.95
N GLY A 171 -18.42 9.87 -1.05
CA GLY A 171 -18.75 8.48 -1.38
C GLY A 171 -17.51 7.70 -1.81
N SER A 172 -17.68 6.49 -2.30
CA SER A 172 -16.57 5.70 -2.85
C SER A 172 -16.09 6.28 -4.18
N PHE A 173 -14.82 6.04 -4.51
CA PHE A 173 -14.27 6.37 -5.81
C PHE A 173 -14.83 5.47 -6.92
N PHE A 174 -15.11 4.20 -6.58
CA PHE A 174 -15.57 3.18 -7.50
C PHE A 174 -17.01 2.73 -7.22
N SER A 175 -17.63 2.09 -8.22
CA SER A 175 -18.87 1.34 -7.99
C SER A 175 -18.58 0.00 -7.30
N GLU A 176 -19.59 -0.59 -6.64
CA GLU A 176 -19.48 -1.93 -6.06
C GLU A 176 -19.09 -2.99 -7.09
N LYS A 177 -19.57 -2.87 -8.34
CA LYS A 177 -19.17 -3.78 -9.43
C LYS A 177 -17.65 -3.73 -9.68
N ILE A 178 -17.09 -2.52 -9.79
CA ILE A 178 -15.64 -2.36 -9.99
C ILE A 178 -14.86 -2.87 -8.78
N PHE A 179 -15.34 -2.60 -7.56
CA PHE A 179 -14.75 -3.16 -6.34
C PHE A 179 -14.73 -4.70 -6.34
N ASP A 180 -15.87 -5.33 -6.62
CA ASP A 180 -16.03 -6.78 -6.59
C ASP A 180 -15.19 -7.47 -7.69
N GLU A 181 -15.04 -6.84 -8.86
CA GLU A 181 -14.27 -7.38 -9.98
C GLU A 181 -12.76 -7.18 -9.76
N PHE A 182 -12.32 -5.95 -9.48
CA PHE A 182 -10.90 -5.60 -9.52
C PHE A 182 -10.20 -5.55 -8.16
N TYR A 183 -10.91 -5.53 -7.03
CA TYR A 183 -10.27 -5.35 -5.72
C TYR A 183 -10.48 -6.54 -4.81
N ARG A 184 -11.75 -6.93 -4.63
CA ARG A 184 -12.14 -8.01 -3.72
C ARG A 184 -11.30 -9.29 -3.90
N PRO A 185 -11.06 -9.82 -5.11
CA PRO A 185 -10.31 -11.06 -5.27
C PRO A 185 -8.87 -10.93 -4.77
N TYR A 186 -8.23 -9.79 -5.01
CA TYR A 186 -6.84 -9.54 -4.66
C TYR A 186 -6.68 -9.18 -3.19
N TYR A 187 -7.56 -8.35 -2.63
CA TYR A 187 -7.61 -8.11 -1.19
C TYR A 187 -7.84 -9.40 -0.41
N THR A 188 -8.77 -10.26 -0.85
CA THR A 188 -9.00 -11.56 -0.21
C THR A 188 -7.73 -12.42 -0.19
N ARG A 189 -6.94 -12.41 -1.28
CA ARG A 189 -5.66 -13.13 -1.34
C ARG A 189 -4.62 -12.53 -0.40
N ILE A 190 -4.49 -11.21 -0.35
CA ILE A 190 -3.55 -10.51 0.53
C ILE A 190 -3.91 -10.75 2.00
N CYS A 191 -5.17 -10.53 2.39
CA CYS A 191 -5.67 -10.82 3.74
C CYS A 191 -5.47 -12.29 4.11
N GLY A 192 -5.79 -13.23 3.21
CA GLY A 192 -5.55 -14.65 3.43
C GLY A 192 -4.06 -14.99 3.66
N CYS A 193 -3.15 -14.34 2.93
CA CYS A 193 -1.71 -14.48 3.16
C CYS A 193 -1.30 -13.97 4.55
N ILE A 194 -1.77 -12.78 4.94
CA ILE A 194 -1.50 -12.17 6.25
C ILE A 194 -2.02 -13.08 7.37
N HIS A 195 -3.27 -13.54 7.29
CA HIS A 195 -3.90 -14.42 8.27
C HIS A 195 -3.24 -15.79 8.35
N SER A 196 -2.74 -16.34 7.24
CA SER A 196 -2.02 -17.62 7.24
C SER A 196 -0.74 -17.61 8.09
N LEU A 197 -0.22 -16.41 8.36
CA LEU A 197 0.95 -16.16 9.20
C LEU A 197 0.56 -15.71 10.63
N GLY A 198 -0.74 -15.69 10.96
CA GLY A 198 -1.25 -15.33 12.27
C GLY A 198 -1.20 -13.84 12.60
N MET A 199 -1.21 -12.98 11.57
CA MET A 199 -1.16 -11.52 11.69
C MET A 199 -2.52 -10.89 11.37
N ASP A 200 -2.79 -9.67 11.81
CA ASP A 200 -4.00 -8.91 11.44
C ASP A 200 -3.79 -8.11 10.14
N ALA A 201 -4.83 -8.02 9.30
CA ALA A 201 -4.83 -7.24 8.07
C ALA A 201 -5.44 -5.85 8.29
N TRP A 202 -4.65 -4.82 8.02
CA TRP A 202 -5.05 -3.41 8.17
C TRP A 202 -5.10 -2.73 6.81
N LEU A 203 -6.24 -2.08 6.51
CA LEU A 203 -6.38 -1.21 5.34
C LEU A 203 -6.29 0.25 5.76
N HIS A 204 -5.40 1.01 5.12
CA HIS A 204 -5.50 2.44 5.05
C HIS A 204 -6.28 2.90 3.82
N SER A 205 -7.33 3.71 3.99
CA SER A 205 -8.00 4.38 2.87
C SER A 205 -8.59 5.71 3.34
N CYS A 206 -8.22 6.79 2.67
CA CYS A 206 -8.87 8.09 2.81
C CYS A 206 -10.27 8.10 2.18
N GLY A 207 -11.06 9.11 2.54
CA GLY A 207 -12.41 9.33 1.99
C GLY A 207 -13.49 8.41 2.55
N ASN A 208 -14.66 8.45 1.93
CA ASN A 208 -15.82 7.66 2.31
C ASN A 208 -15.83 6.32 1.58
N ILE A 209 -15.64 5.22 2.31
CA ILE A 209 -15.72 3.86 1.75
C ILE A 209 -16.85 3.04 2.37
N ARG A 210 -17.87 3.71 2.93
CA ARG A 210 -18.91 3.05 3.74
C ARG A 210 -19.60 1.88 3.02
N ASN A 211 -19.85 2.02 1.74
CA ASN A 211 -20.46 0.97 0.91
C ASN A 211 -19.56 -0.26 0.72
N PHE A 212 -18.23 -0.10 0.78
CA PHE A 212 -17.29 -1.22 0.66
C PHE A 212 -17.01 -1.94 1.97
N ILE A 213 -17.34 -1.36 3.13
CA ILE A 213 -17.05 -1.97 4.44
C ILE A 213 -17.54 -3.43 4.55
N PRO A 214 -18.77 -3.80 4.16
CA PRO A 214 -19.20 -5.20 4.19
C PRO A 214 -18.30 -6.12 3.35
N GLY A 215 -17.92 -5.67 2.15
CA GLY A 215 -17.03 -6.42 1.26
C GLY A 215 -15.60 -6.52 1.79
N LEU A 216 -15.09 -5.48 2.45
CA LEU A 216 -13.78 -5.49 3.11
C LEU A 216 -13.75 -6.47 4.28
N ILE A 217 -14.81 -6.53 5.07
CA ILE A 217 -14.95 -7.55 6.14
C ILE A 217 -14.93 -8.96 5.54
N GLU A 218 -15.65 -9.18 4.44
CA GLU A 218 -15.66 -10.46 3.73
C GLU A 218 -14.30 -10.83 3.13
N CYS A 219 -13.50 -9.85 2.71
CA CYS A 219 -12.12 -10.07 2.26
C CYS A 219 -11.19 -10.52 3.41
N GLY A 220 -11.55 -10.22 4.66
CA GLY A 220 -10.75 -10.52 5.84
C GLY A 220 -9.92 -9.35 6.37
N PHE A 221 -10.33 -8.09 6.16
CA PHE A 221 -9.70 -6.98 6.87
C PHE A 221 -10.16 -6.93 8.33
N ASP A 222 -9.20 -6.79 9.25
CA ASP A 222 -9.43 -6.70 10.69
C ASP A 222 -9.56 -5.24 11.15
N VAL A 223 -8.82 -4.33 10.50
CA VAL A 223 -8.78 -2.92 10.87
C VAL A 223 -8.87 -2.01 9.65
N LEU A 224 -9.72 -0.99 9.76
CA LEU A 224 -9.81 0.11 8.81
C LEU A 224 -9.26 1.40 9.42
N HIS A 225 -8.41 2.11 8.67
CA HIS A 225 -7.75 3.33 9.12
C HIS A 225 -7.70 4.41 8.01
N PRO A 226 -8.10 5.67 8.25
CA PRO A 226 -8.99 6.15 9.28
C PRO A 226 -10.46 5.85 8.92
N ILE A 227 -11.35 6.20 9.84
CA ILE A 227 -12.74 6.48 9.49
C ILE A 227 -12.87 7.99 9.33
N GLN A 228 -13.02 8.45 8.09
CA GLN A 228 -13.23 9.88 7.82
C GLN A 228 -14.68 10.26 8.16
N LYS A 229 -14.85 11.15 9.14
CA LYS A 229 -16.17 11.65 9.54
C LYS A 229 -16.58 12.79 8.61
N TYR A 230 -17.88 12.88 8.33
CA TYR A 230 -18.52 13.97 7.53
C TYR A 230 -18.20 13.96 6.03
N THR A 231 -17.82 12.81 5.51
CA THR A 231 -17.82 12.47 4.08
C THR A 231 -19.02 11.62 3.71
#